data_AF-A0A2D6G408-F1
#
_entry.id   AF-A0A2D6G408-F1
#
_cell.length_a   1.000
_cell.length_b   1.000
_cell.length_c   1.000
_cell.angle_alpha   90.00
_cell.angle_beta   90.00
_cell.angle_gamma   90.00
#
_symmetry.space_group_name_H-M   'P 1'
#
loop_
_entity.id
_entity.type
_entity.pdbx_description
1 polymer ?
#
loop_
_entity_poly.entity_id
_entity_poly.type
_entity_poly.pdbx_seq_one_letter_code
_entity_poly.pdbx_strand_id
1 'polypeptide(L)'
;MAQKMATLVADQDGFLGMDSARGEDGVGITVCYWESLEAIEAWGRDTQHRVAQRIGLERWYDHFTMRIARVERSSEYNRPE
;
A
#
# COMPACT_ATOMS: atom_id res chain seq x y z
N MET A 1 -3.37 -6.46 -10.63
CA MET A 1 -2.06 -5.95 -10.13
C MET A 1 -1.94 -5.94 -8.62
N ALA A 2 -3.02 -5.65 -7.88
CA ALA A 2 -3.01 -5.61 -6.41
C ALA A 2 -2.32 -6.83 -5.77
N GLN A 3 -2.61 -8.04 -6.26
CA GLN A 3 -2.02 -9.27 -5.72
C GLN A 3 -0.52 -9.45 -6.01
N LYS A 4 -0.01 -8.94 -7.14
CA LYS A 4 1.43 -8.93 -7.43
C LYS A 4 2.17 -7.91 -6.56
N MET A 5 1.60 -6.72 -6.36
CA MET A 5 2.18 -5.71 -5.47
C MET A 5 2.13 -6.15 -4.00
N ALA A 6 1.09 -6.89 -3.61
CA ALA A 6 0.96 -7.51 -2.29
C ALA A 6 2.08 -8.51 -2.01
N THR A 7 2.43 -9.36 -2.99
CA THR A 7 3.55 -10.30 -2.84
C THR A 7 4.89 -9.58 -2.81
N LEU A 8 5.08 -8.54 -3.63
CA LEU A 8 6.34 -7.81 -3.69
C LEU A 8 6.62 -6.99 -2.42
N VAL A 9 5.57 -6.47 -1.77
CA VAL A 9 5.71 -5.65 -0.56
C VAL A 9 5.93 -6.52 0.68
N ALA A 10 5.46 -7.77 0.67
CA ALA A 10 5.54 -8.67 1.80
C ALA A 10 6.99 -8.99 2.24
N ASP A 11 7.94 -8.99 1.31
CA ASP A 11 9.34 -9.33 1.57
C ASP A 11 10.22 -8.13 1.92
N GLN A 12 9.62 -6.94 2.06
CA GLN A 12 10.37 -5.70 2.28
C GLN A 12 10.65 -5.48 3.75
N ASP A 13 11.89 -5.09 4.03
CA ASP A 13 12.32 -4.79 5.38
C ASP A 13 11.48 -3.63 5.94
N GLY A 14 10.95 -3.82 7.14
CA GLY A 14 10.07 -2.87 7.80
C GLY A 14 8.62 -2.80 7.31
N PHE A 15 8.16 -3.69 6.41
CA PHE A 15 6.74 -3.82 6.08
C PHE A 15 5.97 -4.55 7.20
N LEU A 16 4.88 -3.96 7.67
CA LEU A 16 4.09 -4.47 8.80
C LEU A 16 2.74 -5.10 8.38
N GLY A 17 2.36 -4.96 7.11
CA GLY A 17 1.09 -5.45 6.59
C GLY A 17 0.35 -4.41 5.78
N MET A 18 -0.81 -4.79 5.24
CA MET A 18 -1.65 -3.86 4.47
C MET A 18 -3.13 -4.22 4.58
N ASP A 19 -3.95 -3.20 4.41
CA ASP A 19 -5.39 -3.32 4.17
C ASP A 19 -5.72 -2.88 2.75
N SER A 20 -6.63 -3.59 2.08
CA SER A 20 -7.11 -3.21 0.76
C SER A 20 -8.62 -3.38 0.66
N ALA A 21 -9.28 -2.35 0.13
CA ALA A 21 -10.72 -2.36 -0.14
C ALA A 21 -10.99 -1.77 -1.53
N ARG A 22 -12.04 -2.25 -2.18
CA ARG A 22 -12.50 -1.78 -3.50
C ARG A 22 -14.01 -1.57 -3.44
N GLY A 23 -14.45 -0.36 -3.76
CA GLY A 23 -15.86 -0.02 -3.92
C GLY A 23 -16.39 -0.42 -5.29
N GLU A 24 -17.71 -0.54 -5.39
CA GLU A 24 -18.43 -0.81 -6.65
C GLU A 24 -18.35 0.35 -7.64
N ASP A 25 -18.06 1.56 -7.14
CA ASP A 25 -17.77 2.78 -7.92
C ASP A 25 -16.38 2.77 -8.58
N GLY A 26 -15.61 1.70 -8.40
CA GLY A 26 -14.25 1.53 -8.93
C GLY A 26 -13.16 2.14 -8.06
N VAL A 27 -13.52 2.93 -7.03
CA VAL A 27 -12.55 3.52 -6.11
C VAL A 27 -11.95 2.41 -5.25
N GLY A 28 -10.62 2.40 -5.11
CA GLY A 28 -9.96 1.47 -4.21
C GLY A 28 -8.92 2.16 -3.36
N ILE A 29 -8.82 1.65 -2.13
CA ILE A 29 -7.89 2.12 -1.13
C ILE A 29 -6.96 0.97 -0.81
N THR A 30 -5.67 1.28 -0.72
CA THR A 30 -4.66 0.35 -0.20
C THR A 30 -3.84 1.13 0.82
N VAL A 31 -3.81 0.63 2.05
CA VAL A 31 -3.04 1.20 3.16
C VAL A 31 -1.95 0.20 3.49
N CYS A 32 -0.70 0.60 3.34
CA CYS A 32 0.46 -0.19 3.75
C CYS A 32 1.01 0.37 5.06
N TYR A 33 1.25 -0.50 6.02
CA TYR A 33 1.85 -0.16 7.31
C TYR A 33 3.34 -0.46 7.29
N TRP A 34 4.12 0.43 7.86
CA TRP A 34 5.58 0.37 7.84
C TRP A 34 6.14 0.78 9.21
N GLU A 35 7.29 0.22 9.57
CA GLU A 35 7.96 0.51 10.84
C GLU A 35 8.55 1.93 10.90
N SER A 36 8.93 2.49 9.74
CA SER A 36 9.69 3.74 9.67
C SER A 36 9.49 4.46 8.33
N LEU A 37 9.81 5.75 8.30
CA LEU A 37 9.81 6.52 7.06
C LEU A 37 10.92 6.05 6.12
N GLU A 38 12.03 5.61 6.68
CA GLU A 38 13.18 5.07 5.96
C GLU A 38 12.82 3.80 5.19
N ALA A 39 12.04 2.89 5.80
CA ALA A 39 11.52 1.70 5.13
C ALA A 39 10.54 2.06 3.99
N ILE A 40 9.66 3.05 4.22
CA ILE A 40 8.76 3.58 3.17
C ILE A 40 9.57 4.14 1.99
N GLU A 41 10.61 4.92 2.28
CA GLU A 41 11.46 5.48 1.24
C GLU A 41 12.26 4.40 0.49
N ALA A 42 12.78 3.40 1.19
CA ALA A 42 13.47 2.27 0.58
C ALA A 42 12.55 1.54 -0.41
N TRP A 43 11.30 1.27 -0.02
CA TRP A 43 10.28 0.70 -0.90
C TRP A 43 9.93 1.62 -2.07
N GLY A 44 9.80 2.93 -1.83
CA GLY A 44 9.53 3.91 -2.89
C GLY A 44 10.66 4.03 -3.92
N ARG A 45 11.90 3.71 -3.50
CA ARG A 45 13.08 3.63 -4.38
C ARG A 45 13.15 2.30 -5.15
N ASP A 46 12.41 1.27 -4.74
CA ASP A 46 12.34 0.01 -5.47
C ASP A 46 11.81 0.24 -6.89
N THR A 47 12.66 -0.10 -7.86
CA THR A 47 12.44 -0.01 -9.30
C THR A 47 11.12 -0.64 -9.75
N GLN A 48 10.63 -1.68 -9.10
CA GLN A 48 9.36 -2.31 -9.45
C GLN A 48 8.15 -1.47 -9.02
N HIS A 49 8.24 -0.76 -7.89
CA HIS A 49 7.21 0.19 -7.45
C HIS A 49 7.14 1.40 -8.40
N ARG A 50 8.28 1.91 -8.85
CA ARG A 50 8.35 3.01 -9.84
C ARG A 50 7.77 2.64 -11.20
N VAL A 51 8.00 1.40 -11.66
CA VAL A 51 7.41 0.88 -12.91
C VAL A 51 5.91 0.66 -12.77
N ALA A 52 5.44 0.15 -11.63
CA ALA A 52 4.00 0.00 -11.35
C ALA A 52 3.29 1.36 -11.23
N GLN A 53 3.92 2.37 -10.61
CA GLN A 53 3.41 3.74 -10.58
C GLN A 53 3.30 4.31 -11.99
N ARG A 54 4.35 4.18 -12.81
CA ARG A 54 4.36 4.69 -14.19
C ARG A 54 3.28 4.03 -15.08
N ILE A 55 3.15 2.70 -15.01
CA ILE A 55 2.14 1.96 -15.80
C ILE A 55 0.72 2.22 -15.27
N GLY A 56 0.55 2.38 -13.96
CA GLY A 56 -0.73 2.75 -13.35
C GLY A 56 -1.19 4.14 -13.78
N LEU A 57 -0.29 5.13 -13.76
CA LEU A 57 -0.50 6.49 -14.26
C LEU A 57 -0.81 6.54 -15.75
N GLU A 58 -0.11 5.75 -16.57
CA GLU A 58 -0.27 5.78 -18.04
C GLU A 58 -1.51 5.01 -18.53
N ARG A 59 -2.11 4.10 -17.74
CA ARG A 59 -3.14 3.19 -18.25
C ARG A 59 -4.38 2.96 -17.38
N TRP A 60 -4.32 3.14 -16.06
CA TRP A 60 -5.34 2.55 -15.16
C TRP A 60 -5.95 3.51 -14.15
N TYR A 61 -5.34 4.66 -13.89
CA TYR A 61 -5.85 5.62 -12.92
C TYR A 61 -6.21 6.94 -13.60
N ASP A 62 -7.51 7.25 -13.66
CA ASP A 62 -7.98 8.61 -13.98
C ASP A 62 -7.54 9.60 -12.90
N HIS A 63 -7.43 9.12 -11.65
CA HIS A 63 -6.94 9.89 -10.50
C HIS A 63 -6.41 8.96 -9.40
N PHE A 64 -5.36 9.37 -8.69
CA PHE A 64 -4.96 8.75 -7.41
C PHE A 64 -4.38 9.80 -6.46
N THR A 65 -4.43 9.51 -5.15
CA THR A 65 -3.76 10.30 -4.11
C THR A 65 -2.92 9.38 -3.23
N MET A 66 -1.67 9.74 -2.98
CA MET A 66 -0.79 9.06 -2.03
C MET A 66 -0.60 9.93 -0.80
N ARG A 67 -0.68 9.32 0.39
CA ARG A 67 -0.45 9.98 1.68
C ARG A 67 0.47 9.12 2.54
N ILE A 68 1.42 9.76 3.21
CA ILE A 68 2.23 9.15 4.25
C ILE A 68 1.76 9.76 5.57
N ALA A 69 1.38 8.92 6.52
CA ALA A 69 0.86 9.34 7.82
C ALA A 69 1.45 8.49 8.94
N ARG A 70 1.62 9.08 10.12
CA ARG A 70 2.06 8.37 11.33
C ARG A 70 0.84 7.85 12.08
N VAL A 71 0.85 6.56 12.41
CA VAL A 71 -0.17 5.97 13.29
C VAL A 71 0.21 6.30 14.74
N GLU A 72 -0.61 7.09 15.41
CA GLU A 72 -0.40 7.46 16.81
C GLU A 72 -0.92 6.38 17.78
N ARG A 73 -1.93 5.61 17.36
CA ARG A 73 -2.55 4.52 18.13
C ARG A 73 -3.30 3.56 17.21
N SER A 74 -3.25 2.26 17.51
CA SER A 74 -4.08 1.23 16.88
C SER A 74 -4.80 0.38 17.94
N SER A 75 -5.95 -0.19 17.59
CA SER A 75 -6.70 -1.13 18.42
C SER A 75 -7.52 -2.01 17.50
N GLU A 76 -7.53 -3.31 17.75
CA GLU A 76 -8.27 -4.30 16.96
C GLU A 76 -9.25 -5.04 17.87
N TYR A 77 -10.43 -5.34 17.34
CA TYR A 77 -11.42 -6.17 18.02
C TYR A 77 -11.88 -7.26 17.07
N ASN A 78 -11.70 -8.50 17.49
CA ASN A 78 -12.25 -9.68 16.82
C ASN A 78 -13.36 -10.24 17.70
N ARG A 79 -14.55 -10.46 17.10
CA ARG A 79 -15.66 -11.07 17.83
C ARG A 79 -15.25 -12.50 18.22
N PRO A 80 -15.32 -12.88 19.51
CA PRO A 80 -15.05 -14.25 19.90
C PRO A 80 -16.06 -15.19 19.21
N GLU A 81 -15.57 -16.37 18.81
CA GLU A 81 -16.39 -17.44 18.23
C GLU A 81 -17.41 -17.99 19.24
#